data_AF-A0A7X6TDK7-F1
#
_entry.id   AF-A0A7X6TDK7-F1
#
_cell.length_a   1.000
_cell.length_b   1.000
_cell.length_c   1.000
_cell.angle_alpha   90.00
_cell.angle_beta   90.00
_cell.angle_gamma   90.00
#
_symmetry.space_group_name_H-M   'P 1'
#
loop_
_entity.id
_entity.type
_entity.pdbx_description
1 polymer ?
#
loop_
_entity_poly.entity_id
_entity_poly.type
_entity_poly.pdbx_seq_one_letter_code
_entity_poly.pdbx_strand_id
1 'polypeptide(L)' 'MLKIVFASHNKHKKQEVAEILGDSIELIDLEELNCTEEIPETQDSLQGNALQKARFVREKYGMDCFADDTG' A
#
# COMPACT_ATOMS: atom_id res chain seq x y z
N MET A 1 -11.63 -12.48 8.68
CA MET A 1 -10.33 -11.80 8.73
C MET A 1 -10.33 -10.77 7.63
N LEU A 2 -10.15 -9.49 7.95
CA LEU A 2 -10.17 -8.43 6.95
C LEU A 2 -8.81 -8.43 6.22
N LYS A 3 -8.83 -8.44 4.90
CA LYS A 3 -7.63 -8.32 4.07
C LYS A 3 -7.55 -6.89 3.54
N ILE A 4 -6.43 -6.24 3.74
CA ILE A 4 -6.18 -4.91 3.20
C ILE A 4 -4.79 -4.86 2.58
N VAL A 5 -4.67 -4.19 1.44
CA VAL A 5 -3.39 -4.03 0.77
C VAL A 5 -2.67 -2.80 1.29
N PHE A 6 -1.40 -2.94 1.65
CA PHE A 6 -0.50 -1.81 1.84
C PHE A 6 0.26 -1.53 0.54
N ALA A 7 -0.14 -0.46 -0.14
CA ALA A 7 0.39 -0.04 -1.43
C ALA A 7 1.74 0.68 -1.30
N SER A 8 2.72 0.00 -0.69
CA SER A 8 4.11 0.47 -0.54
C SER A 8 5.08 -0.70 -0.62
N HIS A 9 6.23 -0.50 -1.25
CA HIS A 9 7.33 -1.47 -1.26
C HIS A 9 8.24 -1.35 -0.02
N ASN A 10 7.96 -0.43 0.91
CA ASN A 10 8.77 -0.27 2.11
C ASN A 10 8.48 -1.36 3.15
N LYS A 11 9.34 -2.38 3.20
CA LYS A 11 9.21 -3.53 4.10
C LYS A 11 9.27 -3.15 5.59
N HIS A 12 10.07 -2.14 5.96
CA HIS A 12 10.14 -1.68 7.35
C HIS A 12 8.79 -1.08 7.80
N LYS A 13 8.18 -0.24 6.96
CA LYS A 13 6.85 0.30 7.26
C LYS A 13 5.76 -0.77 7.30
N LYS A 14 5.84 -1.78 6.42
CA LYS A 14 4.88 -2.91 6.47
C LYS A 14 4.90 -3.56 7.86
N GLN A 15 6.09 -3.77 8.43
CA GLN A 15 6.25 -4.34 9.76
C GLN A 15 5.62 -3.45 10.85
N GLU A 16 5.95 -2.16 10.85
CA GLU A 16 5.38 -1.20 11.81
C GLU A 16 3.84 -1.15 11.74
N VAL A 17 3.27 -1.12 10.53
CA VAL A 17 1.81 -1.08 10.37
C VAL A 17 1.17 -2.42 10.75
N ALA A 18 1.81 -3.54 10.44
CA ALA A 18 1.33 -4.86 10.87
C ALA A 18 1.27 -4.98 12.40
N GLU A 19 2.26 -4.45 13.11
CA GLU A 19 2.25 -4.40 14.59
C GLU A 19 1.10 -3.54 15.13
N ILE A 20 0.79 -2.41 14.48
CA ILE A 20 -0.30 -1.51 14.90
C ILE A 20 -1.68 -2.14 14.67
N LEU A 21 -1.89 -2.79 13.52
CA LEU A 21 -3.18 -3.38 13.15
C LEU A 21 -3.45 -4.72 13.86
N GLY A 22 -2.38 -5.41 14.27
CA GLY A 22 -2.43 -6.69 14.95
C GLY A 22 -3.10 -7.80 14.13
N ASP A 23 -3.44 -8.90 14.81
CA ASP A 23 -3.89 -10.15 14.15
C ASP A 23 -5.31 -10.09 13.55
N SER A 24 -6.02 -8.97 13.73
CA SER A 24 -7.39 -8.80 13.22
C SER A 24 -7.45 -8.50 11.72
N ILE A 25 -6.32 -8.01 11.17
CA ILE A 25 -6.17 -7.59 9.79
C ILE A 25 -4.99 -8.34 9.17
N GLU A 26 -5.24 -8.96 8.02
CA GLU A 26 -4.20 -9.53 7.18
C GLU A 26 -3.71 -8.47 6.20
N LEU A 27 -2.44 -8.11 6.34
CA LEU A 27 -1.77 -7.10 5.54
C LEU A 27 -1.11 -7.72 4.32
N ILE A 28 -1.70 -7.45 3.14
CA ILE A 28 -1.19 -7.92 1.86
C ILE A 28 -0.26 -6.84 1.31
N ASP A 29 0.93 -7.20 0.85
CA ASP A 29 1.82 -6.25 0.17
C ASP A 29 1.80 -6.39 -1.36
N LEU A 30 2.52 -5.49 -2.02
CA LEU A 30 2.63 -5.47 -3.47
C LEU A 30 3.34 -6.71 -4.05
N GLU A 31 4.26 -7.34 -3.30
CA GLU A 31 4.93 -8.57 -3.74
C GLU A 31 3.93 -9.74 -3.75
N GLU A 32 3.10 -9.87 -2.71
CA GLU A 32 2.04 -10.87 -2.61
C GLU A 32 0.95 -10.70 -3.69
N LEU A 33 0.71 -9.46 -4.14
CA LEU A 33 -0.16 -9.17 -5.29
C LEU A 33 0.47 -9.45 -6.65
N ASN A 34 1.74 -9.87 -6.71
CA ASN A 34 2.53 -9.93 -7.93
C ASN A 34 2.56 -8.58 -8.68
N CYS A 35 2.53 -7.46 -7.95
CA CYS A 35 2.72 -6.12 -8.50
C CYS A 35 4.20 -5.85 -8.66
N THR A 36 4.72 -6.08 -9.87
CA THR A 36 6.13 -5.83 -10.23
C THR A 36 6.33 -4.52 -10.98
N GLU A 37 5.24 -3.83 -11.32
CA GLU A 37 5.28 -2.53 -11.98
C GLU A 37 5.63 -1.42 -10.98
N GLU A 38 6.38 -0.45 -11.46
CA GLU A 38 6.66 0.77 -10.70
C GLU A 38 5.38 1.59 -10.59
N ILE A 39 4.99 1.92 -9.36
CA ILE A 39 3.81 2.73 -9.12
C ILE A 39 4.20 4.21 -9.32
N PRO A 40 3.48 4.98 -10.15
CA PRO A 40 3.83 6.37 -10.41
C PRO A 40 3.77 7.22 -9.13
N GLU A 41 4.77 8.08 -8.95
CA GLU A 41 4.86 9.09 -7.88
C GLU A 41 5.09 10.46 -8.51
N THR A 42 4.07 10.97 -9.20
CA THR A 42 4.17 12.17 -10.05
C THR A 42 3.43 13.38 -9.47
N GLN A 43 3.04 13.32 -8.19
CA GLN A 43 2.33 14.42 -7.54
C GLN A 43 3.29 15.32 -6.77
N ASP A 44 2.94 16.59 -6.65
CA ASP A 44 3.76 17.60 -5.96
C ASP A 44 3.71 17.50 -4.41
N SER A 45 3.01 16.51 -3.87
CA SER A 45 2.84 16.35 -2.42
C SER A 45 2.85 14.87 -2.02
N LEU A 46 3.35 14.60 -0.80
CA LEU A 46 3.33 13.27 -0.20
C LEU A 46 1.91 12.68 -0.14
N GLN A 47 0.93 13.51 0.21
CA GLN A 47 -0.48 13.12 0.24
C GLN A 47 -0.99 12.74 -1.16
N GLY A 48 -0.56 13.48 -2.19
CA GLY A 48 -0.87 13.18 -3.59
C GLY A 48 -0.27 11.85 -4.03
N ASN A 49 1.01 11.60 -3.74
CA ASN A 49 1.69 10.35 -4.09
C ASN A 49 1.09 9.15 -3.33
N ALA A 50 0.79 9.30 -2.03
CA ALA A 50 0.09 8.26 -1.27
C ALA A 50 -1.28 7.94 -1.89
N LEU A 51 -2.07 8.97 -2.24
CA LEU A 51 -3.35 8.75 -2.92
C LEU A 51 -3.17 8.10 -4.30
N GLN A 52 -2.16 8.52 -5.08
CA GLN A 52 -1.84 7.95 -6.38
C GLN A 52 -1.51 6.46 -6.26
N LYS A 53 -0.69 6.08 -5.26
CA LYS A 53 -0.35 4.69 -4.97
C LYS A 53 -1.57 3.84 -4.61
N ALA A 54 -2.41 4.32 -3.70
CA ALA A 54 -3.63 3.61 -3.32
C ALA A 54 -4.60 3.46 -4.50
N ARG A 55 -4.78 4.51 -5.31
CA ARG A 55 -5.64 4.44 -6.50
C ARG A 55 -5.13 3.46 -7.53
N PHE A 56 -3.83 3.45 -7.81
CA PHE A 56 -3.23 2.50 -8.73
C PHE A 56 -3.56 1.05 -8.33
N VAL A 57 -3.38 0.72 -7.05
CA VAL A 57 -3.70 -0.63 -6.54
C VAL A 57 -5.20 -0.92 -6.64
N ARG A 58 -6.06 0.03 -6.24
CA ARG A 58 -7.52 -0.15 -6.31
C ARG A 58 -8.00 -0.37 -7.73
N GLU A 59 -7.53 0.42 -8.68
CA GLU A 59 -7.97 0.37 -10.08
C GLU A 59 -7.49 -0.92 -10.77
N LYS A 60 -6.27 -1.37 -10.45
CA LYS A 60 -5.66 -2.52 -11.11
C LYS A 60 -6.06 -3.86 -10.50
N TYR A 61 -6.16 -3.94 -9.17
CA TYR A 61 -6.40 -5.19 -8.45
C TYR A 61 -7.81 -5.28 -7.85
N GLY A 62 -8.56 -4.17 -7.78
CA GLY A 62 -9.92 -4.15 -7.23
C GLY A 62 -9.99 -4.36 -5.72
N MET A 63 -8.86 -4.27 -5.01
CA MET A 63 -8.76 -4.56 -3.57
C MET A 63 -8.86 -3.30 -2.72
N ASP A 64 -9.36 -3.45 -1.49
CA ASP A 64 -9.30 -2.39 -0.49
C ASP A 64 -7.84 -2.18 -0.07
N CYS A 65 -7.39 -0.94 -0.05
CA CYS A 65 -5.99 -0.61 0.13
C CYS A 65 -5.81 0.75 0.78
N PHE A 66 -4.62 0.95 1.35
CA PHE A 66 -4.11 2.24 1.76
C PHE A 66 -2.64 2.33 1.34
N ALA A 67 -2.12 3.54 1.28
CA ALA A 67 -0.72 3.79 0.99
C ALA A 67 -0.16 4.80 1.98
N ASP A 68 1.15 4.78 2.09
CA ASP A 68 1.91 5.81 2.79
C ASP A 68 2.99 6.35 1.85
N ASP A 69 3.29 7.64 1.99
CA ASP A 69 4.39 8.26 1.28
C ASP A 69 5.23 9.13 2.21
N THR A 70 6.55 9.05 2.03
CA THR A 70 7.52 9.80 2.83
C THR A 70 8.65 10.27 1.94
N GLY A 71 9.14 11.49 2.19
CA GLY A 71 10.36 12.04 1.64
C GLY A 71 11.37 12.35 2.75
#